data_AF-A0A7Z9QT05-F1
#
_entry.id   AF-A0A7Z9QT05-F1
#
_cell.length_a   1.000
_cell.length_b   1.000
_cell.length_c   1.000
_cell.angle_alpha   90.00
_cell.angle_beta   90.00
_cell.angle_gamma   90.00
#
_symmetry.space_group_name_H-M   'P 1'
#
loop_
_entity.id
_entity.type
_entity.pdbx_description
1 polymer ?
#
loop_
_entity_poly.entity_id
_entity_poly.type
_entity_poly.pdbx_seq_one_letter_code
_entity_poly.pdbx_strand_id
1 'polypeptide(L)'
;MSETGCLLCFLSYSVGSCFSGGTKSGWCRCFISHRGKVGGNVGWHQDWQYWRYWEDDSELFTAWIAISDVQEDSGPVSFLVGSHRWGFLDTGDFLASDLAHQLQAIQVSGGKKWREVPTILSLGSISFHHRLTYHSSGPNVSSLPRRSVAIHLRTEKSSSLPGAVDYYVSNLEDPQICPIIYQRSAPTDVTSG
;
A
#
# COMPACT_ATOMS: atom_id res chain seq x y z
N MET A 1 28.25 -24.59 4.28
CA MET A 1 26.81 -24.80 4.54
C MET A 1 26.12 -23.50 4.20
N SER A 2 25.28 -23.55 3.18
CA SER A 2 24.65 -22.44 2.49
C SER A 2 23.39 -21.99 3.23
N GLU A 3 23.37 -20.75 3.70
CA GLU A 3 22.12 -20.07 4.07
C GLU A 3 21.76 -19.10 2.95
N THR A 4 20.68 -19.45 2.25
CA THR A 4 19.96 -18.64 1.28
C THR A 4 19.36 -17.43 1.97
N GLY A 5 20.07 -16.30 1.94
CA GLY A 5 19.51 -14.98 2.24
C GLY A 5 18.60 -14.53 1.10
N CYS A 6 17.29 -14.56 1.34
CA CYS A 6 16.31 -13.99 0.43
C CYS A 6 16.35 -12.46 0.59
N LEU A 7 17.07 -11.84 -0.33
CA LEU A 7 17.25 -10.43 -0.56
C LEU A 7 15.95 -9.85 -1.17
N LEU A 8 15.25 -8.94 -0.49
CA LEU A 8 14.56 -7.78 -1.11
C LEU A 8 13.88 -6.90 -0.05
N CYS A 9 14.74 -6.22 0.71
CA CYS A 9 14.45 -4.93 1.31
C CYS A 9 15.09 -3.88 0.39
N PHE A 10 14.33 -3.29 -0.54
CA PHE A 10 14.79 -2.13 -1.31
C PHE A 10 13.71 -1.05 -1.35
N LEU A 11 13.51 -0.44 -0.18
CA LEU A 11 13.37 1.00 -0.05
C LEU A 11 14.25 1.36 1.14
N SER A 12 15.45 1.85 0.85
CA SER A 12 16.44 2.35 1.82
C SER A 12 15.96 3.66 2.42
N TYR A 13 14.86 3.59 3.16
CA TYR A 13 14.62 4.34 4.39
C TYR A 13 14.25 3.26 5.38
N SER A 14 15.02 3.18 6.46
CA SER A 14 14.74 2.34 7.63
C SER A 14 13.25 2.02 7.74
N VAL A 15 12.86 0.74 7.75
CA VAL A 15 11.53 0.35 8.23
C VAL A 15 11.29 0.99 9.61
N GLY A 16 12.33 1.36 10.36
CA GLY A 16 12.20 2.19 11.58
C GLY A 16 11.73 3.64 11.39
N SER A 17 11.73 4.25 10.19
CA SER A 17 11.27 5.64 9.99
C SER A 17 9.87 5.76 9.39
N CYS A 18 9.36 4.76 8.67
CA CYS A 18 7.91 4.66 8.38
C CYS A 18 7.12 4.12 9.59
N PHE A 19 7.81 3.51 10.56
CA PHE A 19 7.24 2.82 11.71
C PHE A 19 7.74 3.41 13.04
N SER A 20 8.08 4.69 13.07
CA SER A 20 8.52 5.36 14.30
C SER A 20 7.33 5.62 15.22
N GLY A 21 7.08 4.69 16.14
CA GLY A 21 6.18 4.86 17.29
C GLY A 21 4.70 4.57 17.02
N GLY A 22 3.98 4.17 18.08
CA GLY A 22 2.52 4.19 18.09
C GLY A 22 1.79 2.86 17.86
N THR A 23 0.50 2.85 18.21
CA THR A 23 -0.45 1.76 18.01
C THR A 23 -0.81 1.63 16.52
N LYS A 24 -0.98 0.40 16.02
CA LYS A 24 -1.32 0.14 14.62
C LYS A 24 -2.55 -0.76 14.54
N SER A 25 -3.54 -0.41 13.73
CA SER A 25 -4.72 -1.23 13.46
C SER A 25 -5.08 -1.22 11.98
N GLY A 26 -5.91 -2.16 11.53
CA GLY A 26 -6.21 -2.27 10.11
C GLY A 26 -7.37 -3.18 9.73
N TRP A 27 -7.64 -3.22 8.43
CA TRP A 27 -8.71 -3.99 7.79
C TRP A 27 -8.21 -4.60 6.46
N CYS A 28 -8.89 -5.63 5.95
CA CYS A 28 -8.35 -6.48 4.88
C CYS A 28 -9.22 -6.48 3.60
N ARG A 29 -8.58 -6.61 2.44
CA ARG A 29 -9.20 -6.86 1.13
C ARG A 29 -8.40 -7.92 0.36
N CYS A 30 -9.08 -8.89 -0.25
CA CYS A 30 -8.44 -9.95 -1.04
C CYS A 30 -8.53 -9.65 -2.54
N PHE A 31 -7.46 -9.94 -3.29
CA PHE A 31 -7.37 -9.76 -4.73
C PHE A 31 -6.91 -11.03 -5.43
N ILE A 32 -7.58 -11.38 -6.54
CA ILE A 32 -7.21 -12.51 -7.40
C ILE A 32 -7.19 -12.04 -8.86
N SER A 33 -6.00 -11.99 -9.47
CA SER A 33 -5.82 -11.65 -10.89
C SER A 33 -5.63 -12.91 -11.73
N HIS A 34 -6.50 -13.09 -12.71
CA HIS A 34 -6.51 -14.25 -13.61
C HIS A 34 -5.87 -13.89 -14.95
N ARG A 35 -5.27 -14.88 -15.61
CA ARG A 35 -4.67 -14.74 -16.94
C ARG A 35 -5.67 -14.18 -17.95
N GLY A 36 -5.24 -13.20 -18.75
CA GLY A 36 -5.92 -12.77 -19.97
C GLY A 36 -7.32 -12.19 -19.77
N LYS A 37 -7.70 -11.82 -18.54
CA LYS A 37 -8.96 -11.12 -18.30
C LYS A 37 -8.84 -9.69 -18.83
N VAL A 38 -9.67 -9.35 -19.83
CA VAL A 38 -9.85 -7.96 -20.29
C VAL A 38 -10.31 -7.14 -19.07
N GLY A 39 -9.59 -6.05 -18.75
CA GLY A 39 -9.81 -5.26 -17.53
C GLY A 39 -9.22 -5.85 -16.24
N GLY A 40 -8.29 -6.82 -16.33
CA GLY A 40 -7.59 -7.41 -15.19
C GLY A 40 -6.42 -6.58 -14.64
N ASN A 41 -6.33 -5.29 -15.02
CA ASN A 41 -5.31 -4.35 -14.58
C ASN A 41 -5.93 -3.34 -13.58
N VAL A 42 -5.07 -2.63 -12.85
CA VAL A 42 -5.45 -1.53 -11.95
C VAL A 42 -4.75 -0.27 -12.43
N GLY A 43 -5.52 0.79 -12.66
CA GLY A 43 -5.00 2.08 -13.10
C GLY A 43 -4.06 2.75 -12.11
N TRP A 44 -3.29 3.75 -12.58
CA TRP A 44 -2.48 4.59 -11.70
C TRP A 44 -3.37 5.38 -10.77
N HIS A 45 -3.14 5.24 -9.47
CA HIS A 45 -3.91 5.95 -8.44
C HIS A 45 -3.09 6.15 -7.17
N GLN A 46 -3.59 7.06 -6.31
CA GLN A 46 -3.23 7.14 -4.90
C GLN A 46 -4.39 6.55 -4.10
N ASP A 47 -4.11 5.65 -3.14
CA ASP A 47 -5.15 5.07 -2.27
C ASP A 47 -6.05 6.15 -1.64
N TRP A 48 -5.45 7.31 -1.33
CA TRP A 48 -6.15 8.47 -0.78
C TRP A 48 -7.35 8.97 -1.61
N GLN A 49 -7.35 8.76 -2.93
CA GLN A 49 -8.50 9.10 -3.80
C GLN A 49 -9.79 8.42 -3.33
N TYR A 50 -9.68 7.23 -2.75
CA TYR A 50 -10.80 6.41 -2.32
C TYR A 50 -11.02 6.43 -0.81
N TRP A 51 -10.15 7.12 -0.07
CA TRP A 51 -10.15 7.16 1.40
C TRP A 51 -10.44 8.55 1.96
N ARG A 52 -11.22 9.35 1.23
CA ARG A 52 -11.58 10.74 1.56
C ARG A 52 -12.53 10.90 2.76
N TYR A 53 -12.65 9.87 3.60
CA TYR A 53 -13.35 9.86 4.87
C TYR A 53 -12.40 10.00 6.07
N TRP A 54 -11.10 10.09 5.85
CA TRP A 54 -10.08 10.38 6.86
C TRP A 54 -9.64 11.85 6.78
N GLU A 55 -9.08 12.36 7.88
CA GLU A 55 -8.42 13.67 7.95
C GLU A 55 -7.12 13.68 7.13
N ASP A 56 -6.76 14.86 6.61
CA ASP A 56 -5.61 15.02 5.70
C ASP A 56 -4.25 14.70 6.36
N ASP A 57 -4.13 14.76 7.68
CA ASP A 57 -2.93 14.39 8.43
C ASP A 57 -2.89 12.91 8.87
N SER A 58 -3.93 12.12 8.56
CA SER A 58 -4.01 10.71 8.94
C SER A 58 -2.88 9.87 8.33
N GLU A 59 -2.16 9.14 9.16
CA GLU A 59 -1.08 8.23 8.76
C GLU A 59 -1.68 6.87 8.32
N LEU A 60 -1.82 6.69 7.00
CA LEU A 60 -2.43 5.50 6.39
C LEU A 60 -1.47 4.82 5.40
N PHE A 61 -1.47 3.50 5.40
CA PHE A 61 -0.58 2.67 4.59
C PHE A 61 -1.23 1.33 4.24
N THR A 62 -0.78 0.74 3.15
CA THR A 62 -1.22 -0.58 2.70
C THR A 62 -0.06 -1.56 2.80
N ALA A 63 -0.30 -2.72 3.40
CA ALA A 63 0.54 -3.90 3.30
C ALA A 63 -0.04 -4.84 2.24
N TRP A 64 0.68 -5.04 1.14
CA TRP A 64 0.29 -5.95 0.07
C TRP A 64 1.11 -7.24 0.20
N ILE A 65 0.41 -8.35 0.45
CA ILE A 65 1.00 -9.66 0.76
C ILE A 65 0.82 -10.58 -0.44
N ALA A 66 1.93 -11.14 -0.92
CA ALA A 66 1.95 -12.11 -2.01
C ALA A 66 1.47 -13.50 -1.53
N ILE A 67 0.37 -14.00 -2.08
CA ILE A 67 -0.17 -15.38 -1.85
C ILE A 67 0.13 -16.29 -3.05
N SER A 68 0.89 -15.79 -4.01
CA SER A 68 1.56 -16.53 -5.07
C SER A 68 2.90 -15.86 -5.33
N ASP A 69 3.82 -16.53 -6.03
CA ASP A 69 4.95 -15.81 -6.62
C ASP A 69 4.43 -14.73 -7.58
N VAL A 70 5.12 -13.59 -7.60
CA VAL A 70 4.81 -12.42 -8.42
C VAL A 70 6.04 -12.14 -9.26
N GLN A 71 5.95 -12.45 -10.54
CA GLN A 71 6.98 -12.18 -11.54
C GLN A 71 6.57 -11.03 -12.44
N GLU A 72 7.47 -10.59 -13.34
CA GLU A 72 7.23 -9.44 -14.23
C GLU A 72 5.98 -9.63 -15.11
N ASP A 73 5.74 -10.86 -15.57
CA ASP A 73 4.61 -11.23 -16.43
C ASP A 73 3.30 -11.47 -15.64
N SER A 74 3.38 -11.49 -14.32
CA SER A 74 2.24 -11.75 -13.42
C SER A 74 1.37 -10.50 -13.20
N GLY A 75 1.71 -9.40 -13.88
CA GLY A 75 1.12 -8.09 -13.71
C GLY A 75 1.38 -7.54 -12.31
N PRO A 76 2.65 -7.37 -11.86
CA PRO A 76 3.00 -6.94 -10.51
C PRO A 76 2.41 -5.56 -10.20
N VAL A 77 2.35 -5.22 -8.91
CA VAL A 77 2.10 -3.83 -8.50
C VAL A 77 3.35 -3.01 -8.87
N SER A 78 3.15 -1.95 -9.65
CA SER A 78 4.18 -1.00 -10.04
C SER A 78 4.05 0.28 -9.22
N PHE A 79 5.18 0.82 -8.76
CA PHE A 79 5.24 2.05 -7.97
C PHE A 79 6.01 3.16 -8.68
N LEU A 80 5.56 4.41 -8.53
CA LEU A 80 6.36 5.58 -8.87
C LEU A 80 7.22 5.98 -7.67
N VAL A 81 8.54 5.81 -7.77
CA VAL A 81 9.46 6.02 -6.65
C VAL A 81 9.41 7.48 -6.16
N GLY A 82 9.14 7.66 -4.87
CA GLY A 82 9.10 8.96 -4.21
C GLY A 82 7.81 9.77 -4.41
N SER A 83 6.82 9.20 -5.07
CA SER A 83 5.54 9.86 -5.39
C SER A 83 4.70 10.27 -4.18
N HIS A 84 4.87 9.58 -3.03
CA HIS A 84 4.23 9.98 -1.77
C HIS A 84 4.56 11.40 -1.31
N ARG A 85 5.64 12.01 -1.84
CA ARG A 85 6.05 13.40 -1.54
C ARG A 85 5.52 14.43 -2.53
N TRP A 86 4.73 14.03 -3.52
CA TRP A 86 4.16 14.95 -4.49
C TRP A 86 2.87 15.62 -3.99
N GLY A 87 2.40 15.22 -2.80
CA GLY A 87 1.10 15.61 -2.30
C GLY A 87 -0.01 14.75 -2.92
N PHE A 88 -1.24 15.12 -2.62
CA PHE A 88 -2.41 14.54 -3.27
C PHE A 88 -2.69 15.29 -4.56
N LEU A 89 -2.64 14.59 -5.70
CA LEU A 89 -2.83 15.20 -7.02
C LEU A 89 -4.23 14.93 -7.59
N ASP A 90 -5.01 14.04 -6.97
CA ASP A 90 -6.34 13.61 -7.40
C ASP A 90 -6.45 13.33 -8.92
N THR A 91 -5.38 12.77 -9.48
CA THR A 91 -5.24 12.51 -10.91
C THR A 91 -4.96 11.02 -11.11
N GLY A 92 -5.68 10.38 -12.02
CA GLY A 92 -5.66 8.93 -12.19
C GLY A 92 -6.99 8.31 -11.78
N ASP A 93 -7.15 7.04 -12.12
CA ASP A 93 -8.40 6.29 -12.00
C ASP A 93 -8.07 4.79 -11.91
N PHE A 94 -8.45 4.18 -10.79
CA PHE A 94 -8.29 2.76 -10.50
C PHE A 94 -8.85 1.84 -11.60
N LEU A 95 -9.92 2.25 -12.28
CA LEU A 95 -10.62 1.42 -13.27
C LEU A 95 -10.10 1.59 -14.69
N ALA A 96 -9.20 2.54 -14.94
CA ALA A 96 -8.68 2.76 -16.28
C ALA A 96 -7.78 1.61 -16.75
N SER A 97 -7.91 1.27 -18.03
CA SER A 97 -7.11 0.23 -18.69
C SER A 97 -5.85 0.78 -19.38
N ASP A 98 -5.86 2.04 -19.81
CA ASP A 98 -4.70 2.68 -20.46
C ASP A 98 -3.76 3.33 -19.44
N LEU A 99 -2.85 2.50 -18.91
CA LEU A 99 -1.87 2.91 -17.91
C LEU A 99 -0.88 3.95 -18.45
N ALA A 100 -0.52 3.88 -19.73
CA ALA A 100 0.46 4.79 -20.32
C ALA A 100 -0.13 6.20 -20.46
N HIS A 101 -1.38 6.30 -20.91
CA HIS A 101 -2.08 7.57 -21.01
C HIS A 101 -2.30 8.21 -19.63
N GLN A 102 -2.72 7.43 -18.63
CA GLN A 102 -2.85 7.93 -17.26
C GLN A 102 -1.52 8.45 -16.71
N LEU A 103 -0.44 7.72 -16.93
CA LEU A 103 0.88 8.12 -16.44
C LEU A 103 1.33 9.46 -17.03
N GLN A 104 1.01 9.72 -18.30
CA GLN A 104 1.27 11.01 -18.95
C GLN A 104 0.37 12.14 -18.42
N ALA A 105 -0.84 11.83 -17.97
CA ALA A 105 -1.76 12.79 -17.41
C ALA A 105 -1.35 13.27 -16.00
N ILE A 106 -0.54 12.48 -15.27
CA ILE A 106 -0.04 12.86 -13.95
C ILE A 106 0.93 14.05 -14.07
N GLN A 107 0.45 15.24 -13.72
CA GLN A 107 1.24 16.47 -13.72
C GLN A 107 1.95 16.64 -12.38
N VAL A 108 3.28 16.46 -12.36
CA VAL A 108 4.10 16.68 -11.16
C VAL A 108 4.80 18.04 -11.27
N SER A 109 4.70 18.85 -10.21
CA SER A 109 5.40 20.13 -10.14
C SER A 109 6.92 19.97 -10.31
N GLY A 110 7.51 20.82 -11.15
CA GLY A 110 8.95 20.86 -11.40
C GLY A 110 9.48 19.86 -12.43
N GLY A 111 8.62 19.26 -13.26
CA GLY A 111 9.05 18.41 -14.39
C GLY A 111 9.79 17.14 -13.96
N LYS A 112 9.48 16.62 -12.77
CA LYS A 112 10.15 15.45 -12.20
C LYS A 112 9.98 14.24 -13.12
N LYS A 113 11.09 13.70 -13.62
CA LYS A 113 11.10 12.39 -14.25
C LYS A 113 10.82 11.35 -13.16
N TRP A 114 9.82 10.50 -13.38
CA TRP A 114 9.51 9.40 -12.48
C TRP A 114 10.28 8.14 -12.87
N ARG A 115 10.49 7.27 -11.87
CA ARG A 115 11.00 5.92 -12.06
C ARG A 115 9.92 4.96 -11.61
N GLU A 116 9.39 4.21 -12.56
CA GLU A 116 8.52 3.06 -12.30
C GLU A 116 9.35 1.88 -11.81
N VAL A 117 8.88 1.21 -10.76
CA VAL A 117 9.51 -0.01 -10.23
C VAL A 117 8.42 -1.07 -10.03
N PRO A 118 8.48 -2.20 -10.76
CA PRO A 118 7.60 -3.33 -10.51
C PRO A 118 8.02 -4.07 -9.23
N THR A 119 7.03 -4.57 -8.50
CA THR A 119 7.25 -5.24 -7.21
C THR A 119 7.24 -6.75 -7.41
N ILE A 120 8.43 -7.30 -7.65
CA ILE A 120 8.67 -8.74 -7.82
C ILE A 120 8.83 -9.37 -6.44
N LEU A 121 7.98 -10.34 -6.13
CA LEU A 121 7.83 -10.90 -4.78
C LEU A 121 7.72 -12.41 -4.83
N SER A 122 8.45 -13.10 -3.97
CA SER A 122 8.20 -14.52 -3.70
C SER A 122 6.95 -14.70 -2.83
N LEU A 123 6.34 -15.88 -2.89
CA LEU A 123 5.26 -16.30 -2.00
C LEU A 123 5.55 -15.91 -0.54
N GLY A 124 4.58 -15.25 0.11
CA GLY A 124 4.68 -14.82 1.50
C GLY A 124 5.41 -13.49 1.71
N SER A 125 6.03 -12.92 0.68
CA SER A 125 6.66 -11.60 0.78
C SER A 125 5.62 -10.49 0.84
N ILE A 126 6.01 -9.35 1.42
CA ILE A 126 5.13 -8.22 1.68
C ILE A 126 5.78 -6.94 1.12
N SER A 127 4.99 -6.11 0.46
CA SER A 127 5.35 -4.72 0.15
C SER A 127 4.45 -3.76 0.91
N PHE A 128 5.03 -2.63 1.36
CA PHE A 128 4.28 -1.57 2.02
C PHE A 128 4.30 -0.30 1.15
N HIS A 129 3.17 0.39 1.08
CA HIS A 129 3.09 1.70 0.42
C HIS A 129 2.24 2.69 1.20
N HIS A 130 2.66 3.95 1.17
CA HIS A 130 1.95 5.07 1.80
C HIS A 130 0.72 5.45 0.97
N ARG A 131 -0.34 5.99 1.60
CA ARG A 131 -1.61 6.38 0.94
C ARG A 131 -1.47 7.31 -0.28
N LEU A 132 -0.39 8.09 -0.32
CA LEU A 132 -0.06 9.02 -1.42
C LEU A 132 0.92 8.43 -2.46
N THR A 133 1.33 7.17 -2.32
CA THR A 133 2.21 6.55 -3.30
C THR A 133 1.40 6.21 -4.55
N TYR A 134 1.79 6.77 -5.69
CA TYR A 134 1.24 6.36 -6.97
C TYR A 134 1.63 4.92 -7.27
N HIS A 135 0.61 4.13 -7.54
CA HIS A 135 0.78 2.73 -7.89
C HIS A 135 -0.28 2.27 -8.89
N SER A 136 0.06 1.24 -9.64
CA SER A 136 -0.81 0.58 -10.62
C SER A 136 -0.51 -0.91 -10.65
N SER A 137 -1.29 -1.68 -11.40
CA SER A 137 -1.01 -3.09 -11.64
C SER A 137 -1.30 -3.40 -13.10
N GLY A 138 -0.29 -3.88 -13.83
CA GLY A 138 -0.49 -4.33 -15.21
C GLY A 138 -1.38 -5.58 -15.31
N PRO A 139 -1.82 -5.94 -16.53
CA PRO A 139 -2.54 -7.19 -16.74
C PRO A 139 -1.63 -8.40 -16.44
N ASN A 140 -2.22 -9.46 -15.89
CA ASN A 140 -1.51 -10.74 -15.72
C ASN A 140 -1.52 -11.51 -17.05
N VAL A 141 -0.34 -11.68 -17.65
CA VAL A 141 -0.13 -12.41 -18.90
C VAL A 141 0.55 -13.77 -18.69
N SER A 142 0.98 -14.06 -17.46
CA SER A 142 1.57 -15.34 -17.06
C SER A 142 0.57 -16.51 -17.19
N SER A 143 1.07 -17.74 -17.06
CA SER A 143 0.24 -18.96 -17.10
C SER A 143 -0.51 -19.23 -15.80
N LEU A 144 -0.18 -18.54 -14.69
CA LEU A 144 -0.72 -18.79 -13.36
C LEU A 144 -1.51 -17.57 -12.83
N PRO A 145 -2.53 -17.78 -12.00
CA PRO A 145 -3.21 -16.66 -11.34
C PRO A 145 -2.29 -16.01 -10.29
N ARG A 146 -2.27 -14.67 -10.26
CA ARG A 146 -1.61 -13.90 -9.19
C ARG A 146 -2.59 -13.70 -8.04
N ARG A 147 -2.22 -14.13 -6.85
CA ARG A 147 -3.06 -14.04 -5.64
C ARG A 147 -2.40 -13.16 -4.59
N SER A 148 -3.19 -12.32 -3.95
CA SER A 148 -2.67 -11.39 -2.94
C SER A 148 -3.73 -10.91 -1.98
N VAL A 149 -3.31 -10.45 -0.81
CA VAL A 149 -4.16 -9.72 0.14
C VAL A 149 -3.57 -8.34 0.37
N ALA A 150 -4.41 -7.32 0.33
CA ALA A 150 -4.08 -5.99 0.80
C ALA A 150 -4.67 -5.80 2.20
N ILE A 151 -3.84 -5.40 3.14
CA ILE A 151 -4.25 -4.98 4.48
C ILE A 151 -4.00 -3.49 4.56
N HIS A 152 -5.05 -2.72 4.80
CA HIS A 152 -4.95 -1.29 5.01
C HIS A 152 -4.78 -1.05 6.50
N LEU A 153 -3.86 -0.16 6.83
CA LEU A 153 -3.36 0.04 8.17
C LEU A 153 -3.36 1.53 8.48
N ARG A 154 -3.58 1.85 9.75
CA ARG A 154 -3.51 3.20 10.29
C ARG A 154 -2.65 3.24 11.55
N THR A 155 -2.21 4.43 11.92
CA THR A 155 -1.69 4.69 13.26
C THR A 155 -2.78 5.27 14.16
N GLU A 156 -2.44 5.44 15.43
CA GLU A 156 -3.25 6.18 16.40
C GLU A 156 -3.42 7.67 16.06
N LYS A 157 -2.61 8.23 15.15
CA LYS A 157 -2.72 9.61 14.70
C LYS A 157 -3.77 9.82 13.60
N SER A 158 -4.41 8.75 13.14
CA SER A 158 -5.41 8.82 12.08
C SER A 158 -6.80 9.00 12.67
N SER A 159 -7.54 9.98 12.16
CA SER A 159 -8.91 10.28 12.56
C SER A 159 -9.83 10.37 11.34
N SER A 160 -11.07 9.93 11.47
CA SER A 160 -12.09 10.10 10.44
C SER A 160 -12.62 11.53 10.42
N LEU A 161 -13.11 11.97 9.25
CA LEU A 161 -13.82 13.24 9.14
C LEU A 161 -15.11 13.20 9.99
N PRO A 162 -15.52 14.32 10.59
CA PRO A 162 -16.75 14.39 11.37
C PRO A 162 -17.97 13.93 10.56
N GLY A 163 -18.70 12.93 11.07
CA GLY A 163 -19.90 12.39 10.43
C GLY A 163 -19.62 11.50 9.21
N ALA A 164 -18.37 11.12 8.94
CA ALA A 164 -18.06 10.17 7.90
C ALA A 164 -18.67 8.79 8.21
N VAL A 165 -19.46 8.27 7.27
CA VAL A 165 -20.07 6.95 7.36
C VAL A 165 -19.54 6.11 6.20
N ASP A 166 -18.56 5.27 6.52
CA ASP A 166 -18.01 4.29 5.59
C ASP A 166 -17.58 3.04 6.37
N TYR A 167 -17.57 1.87 5.74
CA TYR A 167 -17.08 0.61 6.31
C TYR A 167 -15.70 0.78 6.96
N TYR A 168 -14.84 1.60 6.37
CA TYR A 168 -13.45 1.81 6.76
C TYR A 168 -13.26 2.69 8.01
N VAL A 169 -14.29 3.44 8.43
CA VAL A 169 -14.22 4.32 9.62
C VAL A 169 -15.31 4.05 10.65
N SER A 170 -16.33 3.25 10.31
CA SER A 170 -17.45 2.97 11.22
C SER A 170 -17.09 2.02 12.38
N ASN A 171 -16.01 1.24 12.26
CA ASN A 171 -15.69 0.14 13.19
C ASN A 171 -14.28 0.26 13.78
N LEU A 172 -13.75 1.48 13.91
CA LEU A 172 -12.36 1.71 14.35
C LEU A 172 -12.05 1.27 15.79
N GLU A 173 -13.09 1.19 16.62
CA GLU A 173 -13.03 0.81 18.03
C GLU A 173 -13.38 -0.67 18.26
N ASP A 174 -13.82 -1.39 17.22
CA ASP A 174 -14.13 -2.82 17.33
C ASP A 174 -12.83 -3.64 17.12
N PRO A 175 -12.27 -4.27 18.15
CA PRO A 175 -11.03 -5.03 18.02
C PRO A 175 -11.17 -6.31 17.17
N GLN A 176 -12.39 -6.78 16.89
CA GLN A 176 -12.61 -7.91 15.99
C GLN A 176 -12.52 -7.49 14.52
N ILE A 177 -12.82 -6.21 14.23
CA ILE A 177 -12.83 -5.67 12.86
C ILE A 177 -11.56 -4.85 12.58
N CYS A 178 -11.10 -4.06 13.55
CA CYS A 178 -9.93 -3.20 13.48
C CYS A 178 -8.96 -3.50 14.65
N PRO A 179 -8.38 -4.72 14.70
CA PRO A 179 -7.51 -5.12 15.80
C PRO A 179 -6.25 -4.26 15.86
N ILE A 180 -5.75 -4.02 17.07
CA ILE A 180 -4.41 -3.49 17.29
C ILE A 180 -3.41 -4.62 17.03
N ILE A 181 -2.61 -4.49 15.97
CA ILE A 181 -1.61 -5.49 15.56
C ILE A 181 -0.21 -5.19 16.10
N TYR A 182 0.02 -3.95 16.54
CA TYR A 182 1.26 -3.54 17.18
C TYR A 182 0.97 -2.42 18.16
N GLN A 183 1.50 -2.53 19.37
CA GLN A 183 1.47 -1.50 20.39
C GLN A 183 2.81 -1.48 21.09
N ARG A 184 3.45 -0.30 21.13
CA ARG A 184 4.67 -0.12 21.90
C ARG A 184 4.29 0.07 23.37
N SER A 185 4.79 -0.80 24.24
CA SER A 185 4.68 -0.59 25.70
C SER A 185 5.37 0.71 26.09
N ALA A 186 4.76 1.47 27.01
CA ALA A 186 5.44 2.60 27.62
C ALA A 186 6.76 2.12 28.26
N PRO A 187 7.84 2.93 28.23
CA PRO A 187 9.04 2.60 28.98
C PRO A 187 8.65 2.35 30.44
N THR A 188 8.91 1.15 30.95
CA THR A 188 8.78 0.88 32.38
C THR A 188 9.85 1.69 33.09
N ASP A 189 9.42 2.64 33.91
CA ASP A 189 10.33 3.44 34.73
C ASP A 189 10.96 2.49 35.76
N VAL A 190 12.18 2.02 35.49
CA VAL A 190 12.97 1.23 36.44
C VAL A 190 13.62 2.21 37.40
N THR A 191 12.82 2.76 38.32
CA THR A 191 13.31 3.51 39.49
C THR A 191 12.65 2.98 40.76
N SER A 192 13.23 1.91 41.31
CA SER A 192 13.15 1.57 42.74
C SER A 192 14.18 0.48 43.04
N GLY A 193 15.39 0.91 43.35
CA GLY A 193 16.36 0.16 44.16
C GLY A 193 16.38 0.74 45.56
#